data_AF-A0A1C6IGY8-F1
#
_entry.id   AF-A0A1C6IGY8-F1
#
_cell.length_a   1.000
_cell.length_b   1.000
_cell.length_c   1.000
_cell.angle_alpha   90.00
_cell.angle_beta   90.00
_cell.angle_gamma   90.00
#
_symmetry.space_group_name_H-M   'P 1'
#
loop_
_entity.id
_entity.type
_entity.pdbx_description
1 polymer ?
#
loop_
_entity_poly.entity_id
_entity_poly.type
_entity_poly.pdbx_seq_one_letter_code
_entity_poly.pdbx_strand_id
1 'polypeptide(L)' 'MRKGTKRITVVVTAQSYYHLRHLADMAGYNSIGRVIDKLVREHQLAMRGGYTTEKPNEGERPCRERTDRHPTKKTR' A
#
# COMPACT_ATOMS: atom_id res chain seq x y z
N MET A 1 -5.54 12.20 -8.04
CA MET A 1 -4.34 11.36 -8.21
C MET A 1 -3.12 12.26 -8.07
N ARG A 2 -2.10 11.87 -7.30
CA ARG A 2 -0.90 12.72 -7.08
C ARG A 2 -0.10 12.83 -8.38
N LYS A 3 0.47 14.00 -8.66
CA LYS A 3 1.33 14.25 -9.83
C LYS A 3 2.48 13.22 -9.83
N GLY A 4 2.63 12.43 -10.91
CA GLY A 4 3.79 11.55 -11.12
C GLY A 4 3.59 10.04 -11.05
N THR A 5 2.39 9.51 -10.76
CA THR A 5 2.17 8.05 -10.79
C THR A 5 2.28 7.48 -12.20
N LYS A 6 2.99 6.36 -12.37
CA LYS A 6 3.14 5.65 -13.65
C LYS A 6 2.42 4.30 -13.58
N ARG A 7 1.82 3.87 -14.68
CA ARG A 7 1.23 2.53 -14.81
C ARG A 7 2.31 1.57 -15.31
N ILE A 8 2.40 0.41 -14.69
CA ILE A 8 3.29 -0.68 -15.12
C ILE A 8 2.48 -1.97 -15.26
N THR A 9 2.84 -2.79 -16.24
CA THR A 9 2.37 -4.17 -16.38
C THR A 9 3.57 -5.06 -16.18
N VAL A 10 3.49 -5.99 -15.23
CA VAL A 10 4.59 -6.88 -14.87
C VAL A 10 4.07 -8.30 -14.73
N VAL A 11 4.80 -9.27 -15.27
CA VAL A 11 4.54 -10.69 -15.06
C VAL A 11 5.36 -11.14 -13.85
N VAL A 12 4.70 -11.80 -12.91
CA VAL A 12 5.32 -12.32 -11.68
C VAL A 12 4.99 -13.79 -11.52
N THR A 13 5.73 -14.50 -10.66
CA THR A 13 5.40 -15.88 -10.30
C THR A 13 4.10 -15.94 -9.51
N ALA A 14 3.43 -17.10 -9.53
CA ALA A 14 2.20 -17.33 -8.77
C ALA A 14 2.40 -17.09 -7.26
N GLN A 15 3.55 -17.50 -6.74
CA GLN A 15 3.90 -17.33 -5.33
C GLN A 15 4.04 -15.85 -4.94
N SER A 16 4.77 -15.06 -5.74
CA SER A 16 4.92 -13.62 -5.47
C SER A 16 3.58 -12.90 -5.53
N TYR A 17 2.71 -13.28 -6.46
CA TYR A 17 1.34 -12.73 -6.53
C TYR A 17 0.55 -13.04 -5.26
N TYR A 18 0.57 -14.29 -4.78
CA TYR A 18 -0.10 -14.69 -3.54
C TYR A 18 0.39 -13.88 -2.34
N HIS A 19 1.71 -13.76 -2.15
CA HIS A 19 2.26 -12.98 -1.03
C HIS A 19 1.90 -11.49 -1.12
N LEU A 20 1.98 -10.89 -2.31
CA LEU A 20 1.63 -9.48 -2.50
C LEU A 20 0.15 -9.21 -2.17
N ARG A 21 -0.74 -10.14 -2.53
CA ARG A 21 -2.16 -10.02 -2.19
C ARG A 21 -2.39 -10.18 -0.69
N HIS A 22 -1.79 -11.20 -0.08
CA HIS A 22 -1.91 -11.45 1.34
C HIS A 22 -1.36 -10.28 2.19
N LEU A 23 -0.22 -9.71 1.82
CA LEU A 23 0.36 -8.52 2.46
C LEU A 23 -0.57 -7.30 2.31
N ALA A 24 -1.21 -7.13 1.16
CA ALA A 24 -2.17 -6.05 0.97
C ALA A 24 -3.39 -6.21 1.89
N ASP A 25 -3.90 -7.43 2.02
CA ASP A 25 -5.05 -7.73 2.86
C ASP A 25 -4.71 -7.52 4.35
N MET A 26 -3.55 -8.00 4.82
CA MET A 26 -3.07 -7.77 6.19
C MET A 26 -2.86 -6.29 6.52
N ALA A 27 -2.39 -5.49 5.54
CA ALA A 27 -2.15 -4.06 5.72
C ALA A 27 -3.38 -3.18 5.44
N GLY A 28 -4.53 -3.76 5.08
CA GLY A 28 -5.73 -3.00 4.71
C GLY A 28 -5.58 -2.15 3.44
N TYR A 29 -4.71 -2.56 2.51
CA TYR A 29 -4.49 -1.84 1.26
C TYR A 29 -5.44 -2.31 0.15
N ASN A 30 -6.12 -1.35 -0.47
CA ASN A 30 -6.99 -1.61 -1.62
C ASN A 30 -6.23 -2.00 -2.91
N SER A 31 -4.89 -1.89 -2.93
CA SER A 31 -4.11 -2.23 -4.12
C SER A 31 -2.75 -2.83 -3.79
N ILE A 32 -2.34 -3.83 -4.58
CA ILE A 32 -1.01 -4.43 -4.54
C ILE A 32 0.09 -3.38 -4.81
N GLY A 33 -0.20 -2.35 -5.61
CA GLY A 33 0.73 -1.25 -5.88
C GLY A 33 1.24 -0.55 -4.62
N ARG A 34 0.41 -0.41 -3.58
CA ARG A 34 0.84 0.16 -2.28
C ARG A 34 1.88 -0.73 -1.57
N VAL A 35 1.73 -2.05 -1.67
CA VAL A 35 2.69 -3.01 -1.12
C VAL A 35 4.02 -2.91 -1.88
N ILE A 36 3.95 -2.91 -3.22
CA ILE A 36 5.14 -2.77 -4.07
C ILE A 36 5.90 -1.48 -3.74
N ASP A 37 5.19 -0.34 -3.66
CA ASP A 37 5.80 0.95 -3.33
C ASP A 37 6.53 0.91 -1.97
N LYS A 38 5.92 0.29 -0.94
CA LYS A 38 6.51 0.16 0.39
C LYS A 38 7.77 -0.69 0.36
N LEU A 39 7.70 -1.88 -0.24
CA LEU A 39 8.84 -2.81 -0.33
C LEU A 39 10.00 -2.20 -1.13
N VAL A 40 9.71 -1.56 -2.27
CA VAL A 40 10.73 -0.89 -3.08
C VAL A 40 11.38 0.26 -2.30
N ARG A 41 10.60 1.02 -1.54
CA ARG A 41 11.13 2.11 -0.71
C ARG A 41 12.05 1.58 0.39
N GLU A 42 11.62 0.55 1.11
CA GLU A 42 12.42 -0.10 2.16
C GLU A 42 13.71 -0.69 1.59
N HIS A 43 13.62 -1.38 0.44
CA HIS A 43 14.79 -1.93 -0.24
C HIS A 43 15.78 -0.87 -0.70
N GLN A 44 15.30 0.24 -1.30
CA GLN A 44 16.16 1.35 -1.69
C GLN A 44 16.85 2.01 -0.50
N LEU A 45 16.16 2.15 0.63
CA LEU A 45 16.74 2.70 1.87
C LEU A 45 17.82 1.77 2.42
N ALA A 46 17.55 0.46 2.47
CA ALA A 46 18.53 -0.55 2.90
C ALA A 46 19.79 -0.54 2.03
N MET A 47 19.64 -0.40 0.72
CA MET A 47 20.75 -0.37 -0.25
C MET A 47 21.58 0.92 -0.20
N ARG A 48 21.03 2.04 0.26
CA ARG A 48 21.70 3.36 0.25
C ARG A 48 22.67 3.58 1.42
N GLY A 49 22.79 2.62 2.34
CA GLY A 49 23.73 2.64 3.46
C GLY A 49 23.27 3.55 4.60
N GLY A 50 22.63 2.97 5.61
CA GLY A 50 22.25 3.70 6.83
C GLY A 50 21.36 2.90 7.76
N TYR A 51 21.99 2.16 8.65
CA TYR A 51 21.47 1.74 9.96
C TYR A 51 20.80 2.93 10.67
N THR A 52 19.47 2.91 10.75
CA THR A 52 18.76 3.39 11.93
C THR A 52 17.76 2.32 12.31
N THR A 53 18.25 1.39 13.11
CA THR A 53 17.46 0.74 14.15
C THR A 53 16.66 1.83 14.92
N GLU A 54 15.45 1.47 15.37
CA GLU A 54 14.51 2.21 16.24
C GLU A 54 14.01 3.62 15.84
N LYS A 55 12.83 3.66 15.20
CA LYS A 55 11.71 4.50 15.65
C LYS A 55 10.40 3.72 15.38
N PRO A 56 9.55 3.43 16.40
CA PRO A 56 8.22 2.91 16.15
C PRO A 56 7.44 3.94 15.34
N ASN A 57 6.71 3.49 14.33
CA ASN A 57 5.97 4.34 13.42
C ASN A 57 4.74 4.95 14.13
N GLU A 58 4.94 6.00 14.92
CA GLU A 58 3.88 6.93 15.33
C GLU A 58 3.44 7.74 14.11
N GLY A 59 2.69 7.10 13.22
CA GLY A 59 2.38 7.75 11.94
C GLY A 59 1.61 6.91 10.94
N GLU A 60 1.19 5.70 11.30
CA GLU A 60 0.21 4.96 10.50
C GLU A 60 -1.09 5.76 10.47
N ARG A 61 -1.21 6.68 9.51
CA ARG A 61 -2.51 7.18 9.10
C ARG A 61 -3.28 5.93 8.68
N PRO A 62 -4.37 5.58 9.37
CA PRO A 62 -5.13 4.41 9.01
C PRO A 62 -5.49 4.54 7.54
N CYS A 63 -5.30 3.45 6.81
CA CYS A 63 -5.91 3.25 5.52
C CYS A 63 -7.37 3.66 5.65
N ARG A 64 -7.73 4.85 5.14
CA ARG A 64 -9.13 5.28 5.07
C ARG A 64 -9.82 4.27 4.17
N GLU A 65 -10.48 3.32 4.80
CA GLU A 65 -11.49 2.48 4.18
C GLU A 65 -12.48 3.45 3.55
N ARG A 66 -12.57 3.42 2.22
CA ARG A 66 -13.66 4.09 1.52
C ARG A 66 -14.90 3.27 1.83
N THR A 67 -15.59 3.62 2.90
CA THR A 67 -16.99 3.26 3.05
C THR A 67 -17.76 4.09 2.03
N ASP A 68 -17.77 3.64 0.77
CA ASP A 68 -18.75 4.06 -0.22
C ASP A 68 -20.12 3.49 0.19
N ARG A 69 -20.71 4.05 1.24
CA ARG A 69 -22.13 3.84 1.57
C ARG A 69 -22.83 5.20 1.40
N HIS A 70 -23.41 5.36 0.20
CA HIS A 70 -24.24 6.50 -0.16
C HIS A 70 -25.38 6.71 0.86
N PRO A 71 -25.67 7.94 1.31
CA PRO A 71 -26.92 8.23 1.98
C PRO A 71 -28.02 8.43 0.92
N THR A 72 -28.96 7.50 0.82
CA THR A 72 -30.23 7.79 0.14
C THR A 72 -31.04 8.73 1.04
N LYS A 73 -30.96 10.03 0.77
CA LYS A 73 -31.94 10.98 1.30
C LYS A 73 -33.25 10.77 0.54
N LYS A 74 -34.33 10.41 1.24
CA LYS A 74 -35.67 10.84 0.86
C LYS A 74 -36.52 11.03 2.11
N THR A 75 -36.73 12.29 2.47
CA THR A 75 -37.76 12.75 3.41
C THR A 75 -38.70 13.65 2.63
N ARG A 76 -39.84 13.11 2.23
CA ARG A 76 -41.21 13.54 2.52
C ARG A 76 -42.15 12.61 1.78
#